data_AF-A0A962MLH4-F1
#
_entry.id   AF-A0A962MLH4-F1
#
_cell.length_a   1.000
_cell.length_b   1.000
_cell.length_c   1.000
_cell.angle_alpha   90.00
_cell.angle_beta   90.00
_cell.angle_gamma   90.00
#
_symmetry.space_group_name_H-M   'P 1'
#
loop_
_entity.id
_entity.type
_entity.pdbx_description
1 polymer ?
#
loop_
_entity_poly.entity_id
_entity_poly.type
_entity_poly.pdbx_seq_one_letter_code
_entity_poly.pdbx_strand_id
1 'polypeptide(L)'
;MNNDPMTDHTECEWLDELRTILDQIDLLDSAPLSVTPLLGGVSSDIFLVTAGSRKLCAKRALPKLKVAADWRVSVDRARYEAAWLQFAAGVCQSCAPTVLAFD
;
A
#
# COMPACT_ATOMS: atom_id res chain seq x y z
N MET A 1 0.07 -25.67 -12.90
CA MET A 1 0.37 -25.79 -11.46
C MET A 1 1.01 -24.49 -11.04
N ASN A 2 0.19 -23.47 -10.76
CA ASN A 2 0.67 -22.14 -10.39
C ASN A 2 1.06 -22.19 -8.93
N ASN A 3 2.35 -22.32 -8.66
CA ASN A 3 2.88 -22.03 -7.34
C ASN A 3 2.90 -20.50 -7.21
N ASP A 4 1.81 -19.92 -6.72
CA ASP A 4 1.79 -18.53 -6.28
C ASP A 4 2.24 -18.52 -4.81
N PRO A 5 3.48 -18.13 -4.48
CA PRO A 5 4.09 -18.46 -3.19
C PRO A 5 3.76 -17.42 -2.10
N MET A 6 2.56 -16.81 -2.10
CA MET A 6 2.30 -15.58 -1.32
C MET A 6 0.93 -15.47 -0.63
N THR A 7 0.11 -16.51 -0.67
CA THR A 7 -1.35 -16.37 -0.47
C THR A 7 -1.89 -16.57 0.95
N ASP A 8 -1.07 -16.63 2.01
CA ASP A 8 -1.62 -16.77 3.38
C ASP A 8 -0.85 -16.01 4.47
N HIS A 9 0.49 -16.17 4.55
CA HIS A 9 1.29 -15.45 5.55
C HIS A 9 1.36 -13.93 5.30
N THR A 10 1.48 -13.51 4.04
CA THR A 10 1.60 -12.10 3.70
C THR A 10 0.34 -11.31 4.03
N GLU A 11 -0.84 -11.91 3.86
CA GLU A 11 -2.12 -11.21 4.08
C GLU A 11 -2.34 -10.93 5.58
N CYS A 12 -2.01 -11.89 6.45
CA CYS A 12 -2.01 -11.68 7.90
C CYS A 12 -1.00 -10.59 8.31
N GLU A 13 0.23 -10.65 7.80
CA GLU A 13 1.26 -9.63 8.07
C GLU A 13 0.81 -8.22 7.65
N TRP A 14 0.23 -8.10 6.46
CA TRP A 14 -0.35 -6.84 5.98
C TRP A 14 -1.49 -6.33 6.87
N LEU A 15 -2.38 -7.21 7.31
CA LEU A 15 -3.51 -6.83 8.15
C LEU A 15 -3.05 -6.27 9.50
N ASP A 16 -2.02 -6.88 10.10
CA ASP A 16 -1.47 -6.43 11.38
C ASP A 16 -0.70 -5.10 11.24
N GLU A 17 0.12 -4.97 10.19
CA GLU A 17 0.82 -3.71 9.86
C GLU A 17 -0.19 -2.58 9.59
N LEU A 18 -1.20 -2.83 8.74
CA LEU A 18 -2.22 -1.84 8.41
C LEU A 18 -3.07 -1.47 9.61
N ARG A 19 -3.43 -2.43 10.46
CA ARG A 19 -4.16 -2.13 11.69
C ARG A 19 -3.36 -1.20 12.59
N THR A 20 -2.06 -1.44 12.73
CA THR A 20 -1.16 -0.60 13.53
C THR A 20 -1.09 0.82 12.97
N ILE A 21 -0.84 0.97 11.67
CA ILE A 21 -0.74 2.29 11.02
C ILE A 21 -2.06 3.03 11.10
N LEU A 22 -3.19 2.37 10.81
CA LEU A 22 -4.52 3.00 10.81
C LEU A 22 -4.96 3.41 12.22
N ASP A 23 -4.59 2.67 13.25
CA ASP A 23 -4.81 3.05 14.65
C ASP A 23 -4.00 4.30 15.02
N GLN A 24 -2.71 4.34 14.65
CA GLN A 24 -1.83 5.48 14.92
C GLN A 24 -2.29 6.80 14.30
N ILE A 25 -2.98 6.74 13.16
CA ILE A 25 -3.50 7.91 12.46
C ILE A 25 -5.01 8.13 12.66
N ASP A 26 -5.63 7.46 13.63
CA ASP A 26 -7.04 7.60 14.02
C ASP A 26 -8.03 7.36 12.87
N LEU A 27 -7.70 6.40 12.00
CA LEU A 27 -8.56 5.98 10.88
C LEU A 27 -9.19 4.60 11.08
N LEU A 28 -8.78 3.87 12.11
CA LEU A 28 -9.44 2.65 12.54
C LEU A 28 -10.78 2.98 13.20
N ASP A 29 -11.75 2.09 13.04
CA ASP A 29 -13.04 2.14 13.74
C ASP A 29 -13.32 0.74 14.29
N SER A 30 -14.40 0.60 15.05
CA SER A 30 -14.94 -0.65 15.59
C SER A 30 -15.33 -1.69 14.53
N ALA A 31 -15.42 -1.27 13.26
CA ALA A 31 -15.76 -2.15 12.15
C ALA A 31 -14.58 -3.06 11.71
N PRO A 32 -14.85 -4.26 11.15
CA PRO A 32 -13.81 -5.14 10.66
C PRO A 32 -12.95 -4.49 9.56
N LEU A 33 -11.64 -4.64 9.68
CA LEU A 33 -10.67 -4.30 8.64
C LEU A 33 -10.64 -5.42 7.60
N SER A 34 -10.74 -5.07 6.31
CA SER A 34 -10.48 -6.01 5.22
C SER A 34 -9.54 -5.40 4.19
N VAL A 35 -8.77 -6.28 3.54
CA VAL A 35 -7.84 -5.91 2.48
C VAL A 35 -8.18 -6.69 1.23
N THR A 36 -8.03 -6.06 0.07
CA THR A 36 -8.24 -6.71 -1.23
C THR A 36 -7.11 -6.31 -2.16
N PRO A 37 -6.31 -7.26 -2.68
CA PRO A 37 -5.24 -6.96 -3.62
C PRO A 37 -5.77 -6.26 -4.89
N LEU A 38 -5.12 -5.18 -5.30
CA LEU A 38 -5.32 -4.52 -6.58
C LEU A 38 -4.19 -4.92 -7.53
N LEU A 39 -4.53 -5.81 -8.45
CA LEU A 39 -3.57 -6.42 -9.38
C LEU A 39 -3.30 -5.53 -10.61
N GLY A 40 -2.24 -5.85 -11.35
CA GLY A 40 -1.89 -5.22 -12.64
C GLY A 40 -0.55 -4.49 -12.65
N GLY A 41 0.00 -4.16 -11.47
CA GLY A 41 1.33 -3.58 -11.32
C GLY A 41 2.43 -4.62 -11.11
N VAL A 42 3.65 -4.30 -11.53
CA VAL A 42 4.83 -5.16 -11.32
C VAL A 42 5.78 -4.66 -10.24
N SER A 43 5.70 -3.37 -9.88
CA SER A 43 6.66 -2.73 -8.99
C SER A 43 6.20 -2.67 -7.53
N SER A 44 4.91 -2.83 -7.26
CA SER A 44 4.37 -2.64 -5.92
C SER A 44 3.28 -3.65 -5.62
N ASP A 45 3.11 -3.94 -4.34
CA ASP A 45 1.86 -4.45 -3.83
C ASP A 45 0.92 -3.27 -3.59
N ILE A 46 -0.34 -3.41 -3.99
CA ILE A 46 -1.37 -2.39 -3.81
C ILE A 46 -2.60 -3.08 -3.26
N PHE A 47 -3.21 -2.52 -2.23
CA PHE A 47 -4.41 -3.03 -1.60
C PHE A 47 -5.47 -1.95 -1.48
N LEU A 48 -6.72 -2.33 -1.77
CA LEU A 48 -7.88 -1.63 -1.26
C LEU A 48 -8.08 -2.06 0.19
N VAL A 49 -8.03 -1.11 1.10
CA VAL A 49 -8.27 -1.32 2.52
C VAL A 49 -9.64 -0.76 2.87
N THR A 50 -10.51 -1.58 3.46
CA THR A 50 -11.83 -1.16 3.95
C THR A 50 -11.81 -1.16 5.47
N ALA A 51 -12.04 0.01 6.07
CA ALA A 51 -12.13 0.20 7.53
C ALA A 51 -13.47 0.89 7.83
N GLY A 52 -14.50 0.10 8.16
CA GLY A 52 -15.87 0.60 8.28
C GLY A 52 -16.38 1.19 6.97
N SER A 53 -16.79 2.46 6.98
CA SER A 53 -17.25 3.20 5.79
C SER A 53 -16.11 3.76 4.94
N ARG A 54 -14.86 3.71 5.42
CA ARG A 54 -13.69 4.27 4.74
C ARG A 54 -13.12 3.27 3.76
N LYS A 55 -12.70 3.78 2.60
CA LYS A 55 -11.92 3.05 1.60
C LYS A 55 -10.59 3.76 1.41
N LEU A 56 -9.50 3.05 1.65
CA LEU A 56 -8.15 3.56 1.63
C LEU A 56 -7.31 2.75 0.62
N CYS A 57 -6.25 3.34 0.12
CA CYS A 57 -5.27 2.67 -0.71
C CYS A 57 -3.99 2.48 0.10
N ALA A 58 -3.54 1.24 0.25
CA ALA A 58 -2.22 0.92 0.78
C ALA A 58 -1.31 0.49 -0.37
N LYS A 59 -0.06 0.95 -0.36
CA LYS A 59 0.92 0.66 -1.41
C LYS A 59 2.29 0.42 -0.80
N ARG A 60 2.93 -0.70 -1.16
CA ARG A 60 4.29 -1.05 -0.71
C ARG A 60 5.19 -1.36 -1.90
N ALA A 61 6.35 -0.72 -1.89
CA ALA A 61 7.39 -0.96 -2.88
C ALA A 61 7.95 -2.37 -2.74
N LEU A 62 8.04 -3.11 -3.85
CA LEU A 62 8.73 -4.39 -3.89
C LEU A 62 10.23 -4.21 -4.17
N PRO A 63 11.11 -4.98 -3.50
CA PRO A 63 12.55 -5.00 -3.78
C PRO A 63 12.89 -5.75 -5.08
N LYS A 64 11.98 -6.63 -5.54
CA LYS A 64 12.05 -7.34 -6.82
C LYS A 64 10.74 -7.13 -7.58
N LEU A 65 10.83 -6.75 -8.85
CA LEU A 65 9.66 -6.56 -9.70
C LEU A 65 9.05 -7.92 -10.09
N LYS A 66 7.72 -7.96 -10.21
CA LYS A 66 6.93 -9.12 -10.66
C LYS A 66 7.01 -9.30 -12.18
N VAL A 67 8.22 -9.46 -12.70
CA VAL A 67 8.53 -9.73 -14.11
C VAL A 67 9.40 -10.98 -14.24
N ALA A 68 9.47 -11.56 -15.44
CA ALA A 68 10.23 -12.78 -15.68
C ALA A 68 11.75 -12.62 -15.45
N ALA A 69 12.30 -11.45 -15.79
CA ALA A 69 13.70 -11.13 -15.56
C ALA A 69 13.96 -10.76 -14.09
N ASP A 70 15.19 -10.97 -13.60
CA ASP A 70 15.56 -10.61 -12.23
C ASP A 70 15.82 -9.10 -12.11
N TRP A 71 14.74 -8.33 -11.98
CA TRP A 71 14.80 -6.88 -11.82
C TRP A 71 14.67 -6.51 -10.36
N ARG A 72 15.73 -5.90 -9.81
CA ARG A 72 15.82 -5.48 -8.42
C ARG A 72 15.98 -3.97 -8.33
N VAL A 73 15.34 -3.37 -7.33
CA VAL A 73 15.37 -1.92 -7.11
C VAL A 73 15.24 -1.63 -5.62
N SER A 74 15.84 -0.53 -5.15
CA SER A 74 15.63 -0.09 -3.76
C SER A 74 14.16 0.23 -3.51
N VAL A 75 13.68 -0.12 -2.31
CA VAL A 75 12.35 0.25 -1.82
C VAL A 75 12.28 1.72 -1.40
N ASP A 76 13.42 2.41 -1.23
CA ASP A 76 13.50 3.84 -0.88
C ASP A 76 12.75 4.76 -1.87
N ARG A 77 12.48 4.26 -3.09
CA ARG A 77 11.63 4.96 -4.06
C ARG A 77 10.22 5.25 -3.53
N ALA A 78 9.72 4.48 -2.55
CA ALA A 78 8.43 4.75 -1.91
C ALA A 78 8.44 6.10 -1.17
N ARG A 79 9.56 6.43 -0.50
CA ARG A 79 9.74 7.73 0.16
C ARG A 79 9.66 8.88 -0.83
N TYR A 80 10.33 8.75 -1.98
CA TYR A 80 10.30 9.79 -3.01
C TYR A 80 8.92 9.92 -3.66
N GLU A 81 8.19 8.81 -3.82
CA GLU A 81 6.79 8.84 -4.26
C GLU A 81 5.90 9.58 -3.26
N ALA A 82 5.98 9.25 -1.97
CA ALA A 82 5.22 9.94 -0.92
C ALA A 82 5.55 11.45 -0.88
N ALA A 83 6.84 11.80 -0.93
CA ALA A 83 7.28 13.19 -0.95
C ALA A 83 6.77 13.96 -2.18
N TRP A 84 6.76 13.31 -3.36
CA TRP A 84 6.23 13.93 -4.57
C TRP A 84 4.72 14.14 -4.50
N LEU A 85 3.96 13.17 -4.00
CA LEU A 85 2.50 13.29 -3.82
C LEU A 85 2.15 14.43 -2.85
N GLN A 86 2.87 14.53 -1.73
CA GLN A 86 2.72 15.62 -0.76
C GLN A 86 3.04 16.99 -1.38
N PHE A 87 4.14 17.09 -2.12
CA PHE A 87 4.49 18.31 -2.85
C PHE A 87 3.40 18.69 -3.86
N ALA A 88 2.95 17.74 -4.69
CA ALA A 88 1.93 17.97 -5.70
C ALA A 88 0.62 18.48 -5.09
N ALA A 89 0.16 17.88 -3.99
CA ALA A 89 -1.03 18.33 -3.27
C ALA A 89 -0.89 19.75 -2.69
N GLY A 90 0.34 20.16 -2.30
CA GLY A 90 0.64 21.53 -1.87
C GLY A 90 0.62 22.56 -3.01
N VAL A 91 0.85 22.12 -4.26
CA VAL A 91 0.80 22.98 -5.46
C VAL A 91 -0.61 23.04 -6.04
N CYS A 92 -1.28 21.90 -6.16
CA CYS A 92 -2.65 21.79 -6.65
C CYS A 92 -3.37 20.68 -5.90
N GLN A 93 -4.26 21.06 -4.99
CA GLN A 93 -4.88 20.16 -4.01
C GLN A 93 -5.67 18.99 -4.64
N SER A 94 -6.08 19.09 -5.90
CA SER A 94 -6.84 18.05 -6.61
C SER A 94 -6.03 17.27 -7.66
N CYS A 95 -4.73 17.52 -7.83
CA CYS A 95 -3.94 16.85 -8.86
C CYS A 95 -3.33 15.51 -8.42
N ALA A 96 -3.35 15.22 -7.12
CA ALA A 96 -2.77 14.02 -6.53
C ALA A 96 -3.60 13.56 -5.32
N PRO A 97 -3.57 12.25 -4.96
CA PRO A 97 -4.17 11.77 -3.72
C PRO A 97 -3.43 12.30 -2.49
N THR A 98 -4.17 12.51 -1.40
CA THR A 98 -3.60 12.85 -0.10
C THR A 98 -2.84 11.65 0.48
N VAL A 99 -1.59 11.87 0.90
CA VAL A 99 -0.81 10.88 1.68
C VAL A 99 -1.24 10.96 3.14
N LEU A 100 -1.80 9.87 3.67
CA LEU A 100 -2.30 9.80 5.05
C LEU A 100 -1.21 9.34 6.04
N ALA A 101 -0.34 8.44 5.61
CA ALA A 101 0.80 7.92 6.38
C ALA A 101 1.90 7.42 5.43
N PHE A 102 3.12 7.29 5.96
CA PHE A 102 4.27 6.67 5.31
C PHE A 102 5.16 6.01 6.37
N ASP A 103 5.63 4.79 6.11
CA ASP A 103 6.55 4.00 6.93
C ASP A 103 7.72 3.52 6.07
#